data_AF-A0A8J3DLM5-F1
#
_entry.id   AF-A0A8J3DLM5-F1
#
_cell.length_a   1.000
_cell.length_b   1.000
_cell.length_c   1.000
_cell.angle_alpha   90.00
_cell.angle_beta   90.00
_cell.angle_gamma   90.00
#
_symmetry.space_group_name_H-M   'P 1'
#
loop_
_entity.id
_entity.type
_entity.pdbx_description
1 polymer ?
#
loop_
_entity_poly.entity_id
_entity_poly.type
_entity_poly.pdbx_seq_one_letter_code
_entity_poly.pdbx_strand_id
1 'polypeptide(L)'
;MQLFAGNKTLRWQSWDGAGLEHCVIRSEGLDFLAEGVIVAPTAAKPFACRYALRFDSAWHTQSLSVAVIGEERSLLLVMDAKGRWLSSSVPVMELDYALAPDLSASALTNTLAIRRLNLAEGKSADIETAYVDLPDIAVSADPQRYTCLKKGSLYLYQSRDSDFQSEIEVDADGFVVTYPGLFRRLI
;
A
#
# COMPACT_ATOMS: atom_id res chain seq x y z
N MET A 1 -14.84 3.32 -16.05
CA MET A 1 -13.60 3.03 -16.81
C MET A 1 -13.01 1.78 -16.19
N GLN A 2 -12.79 0.71 -16.96
CA GLN A 2 -12.24 -0.54 -16.43
C GLN A 2 -10.77 -0.28 -16.04
N LEU A 3 -10.40 -0.54 -14.78
CA LEU A 3 -9.08 -0.14 -14.24
C LEU A 3 -7.91 -0.77 -15.00
N PHE A 4 -8.06 -2.02 -15.42
CA PHE A 4 -7.21 -2.77 -16.35
C PHE A 4 -7.97 -4.05 -16.77
N ALA A 5 -7.69 -4.59 -17.95
CA ALA A 5 -8.31 -5.83 -18.41
C ALA A 5 -7.53 -7.05 -17.92
N GLY A 6 -8.22 -8.02 -17.29
CA GLY A 6 -7.63 -9.28 -16.83
C GLY A 6 -6.81 -9.15 -15.54
N ASN A 7 -6.04 -10.19 -15.24
CA ASN A 7 -5.18 -10.23 -14.06
C ASN A 7 -3.91 -9.41 -14.33
N LYS A 8 -3.50 -8.60 -13.36
CA LYS A 8 -2.22 -7.88 -13.38
C LYS A 8 -1.24 -8.54 -12.42
N THR A 9 -0.06 -8.88 -12.90
CA THR A 9 1.01 -9.46 -12.08
C THR A 9 2.11 -8.42 -11.97
N LEU A 10 2.51 -8.12 -10.74
CA LEU A 10 3.53 -7.11 -10.42
C LEU A 10 4.59 -7.74 -9.52
N ARG A 11 5.82 -7.24 -9.64
CA ARG A 11 6.90 -7.61 -8.72
C ARG A 11 7.80 -6.43 -8.48
N TRP A 12 8.13 -6.18 -7.23
CA TRP A 12 9.10 -5.18 -6.84
C TRP A 12 10.25 -5.82 -6.09
N GLN A 13 11.41 -5.22 -6.22
CA GLN A 13 12.59 -5.51 -5.41
C GLN A 13 12.88 -4.30 -4.55
N SER A 14 13.36 -4.50 -3.33
CA SER A 14 13.94 -3.42 -2.54
C SER A 14 15.16 -2.84 -3.27
N TRP A 15 15.49 -1.58 -2.98
CA TRP A 15 16.56 -0.88 -3.69
C TRP A 15 17.94 -1.50 -3.49
N ASP A 16 18.20 -2.04 -2.30
CA ASP A 16 19.42 -2.77 -1.94
C ASP A 16 19.46 -4.20 -2.50
N GLY A 17 18.36 -4.67 -3.10
CA GLY A 17 18.22 -5.99 -3.69
C GLY A 17 17.86 -7.12 -2.72
N ALA A 18 17.73 -6.83 -1.42
CA ALA A 18 17.60 -7.85 -0.39
C ALA A 18 16.16 -8.33 -0.14
N GLY A 19 15.17 -7.53 -0.55
CA GLY A 19 13.74 -7.81 -0.41
C GLY A 19 13.02 -7.92 -1.74
N LEU A 20 11.90 -8.63 -1.75
CA LEU A 20 11.05 -8.85 -2.90
C LEU A 20 9.58 -8.84 -2.50
N GLU A 21 8.76 -8.15 -3.27
CA GLU A 21 7.30 -8.23 -3.22
C GLU A 21 6.81 -8.82 -4.56
N HIS A 22 5.94 -9.82 -4.51
CA HIS A 22 5.23 -10.31 -5.69
C HIS A 22 3.73 -10.27 -5.43
N CYS A 23 2.98 -9.68 -6.35
CA CYS A 23 1.54 -9.51 -6.22
C CYS A 23 0.80 -9.85 -7.51
N VAL A 24 -0.38 -10.43 -7.37
CA VAL A 24 -1.36 -10.61 -8.44
C VAL A 24 -2.64 -9.87 -8.05
N ILE A 25 -3.12 -9.02 -8.95
CA ILE A 25 -4.37 -8.29 -8.82
C ILE A 25 -5.38 -8.86 -9.82
N ARG A 26 -6.55 -9.24 -9.32
CA ARG A 26 -7.65 -9.76 -10.13
C ARG A 26 -8.94 -9.01 -9.85
N SER A 27 -9.82 -8.93 -10.84
CA SER A 27 -11.20 -8.48 -10.63
C SER A 27 -12.04 -9.57 -9.98
N GLU A 28 -12.83 -9.22 -8.97
CA GLU A 28 -13.85 -10.07 -8.34
C GLU A 28 -15.19 -9.33 -8.38
N GLY A 29 -15.98 -9.55 -9.44
CA GLY A 29 -17.21 -8.80 -9.66
C GLY A 29 -16.92 -7.33 -9.98
N LEU A 30 -17.40 -6.41 -9.14
CA LEU A 30 -17.12 -4.96 -9.23
C LEU A 30 -15.89 -4.52 -8.44
N ASP A 31 -15.36 -5.42 -7.61
CA ASP A 31 -14.23 -5.18 -6.73
C ASP A 31 -12.96 -5.83 -7.29
N PHE A 32 -11.86 -5.58 -6.59
CA PHE A 32 -10.55 -6.11 -6.90
C PHE A 32 -9.96 -6.79 -5.68
N LEU A 33 -9.21 -7.84 -5.92
CA LEU A 33 -8.40 -8.52 -4.92
C LEU A 33 -6.95 -8.53 -5.37
N ALA A 34 -6.09 -7.91 -4.57
CA ALA A 34 -4.65 -8.03 -4.67
C ALA A 34 -4.16 -9.05 -3.64
N GLU A 35 -3.52 -10.12 -4.10
CA GLU A 35 -2.85 -11.09 -3.24
C GLU A 35 -1.35 -10.98 -3.48
N GLY A 36 -0.56 -10.94 -2.41
CA GLY A 36 0.87 -10.84 -2.55
C GLY A 36 1.65 -11.51 -1.44
N VAL A 37 2.94 -11.68 -1.72
CA VAL A 37 3.93 -12.17 -0.79
C VAL A 37 5.09 -11.18 -0.76
N ILE A 38 5.54 -10.87 0.45
CA ILE A 38 6.75 -10.08 0.72
C ILE A 38 7.76 -11.01 1.37
N VAL A 39 8.98 -11.04 0.87
CA VAL A 39 10.14 -11.68 1.49
C VAL A 39 11.21 -10.62 1.65
N ALA A 40 11.67 -10.36 2.88
CA ALA A 40 12.61 -9.29 3.14
C ALA A 40 13.42 -9.52 4.42
N PRO A 41 14.61 -8.93 4.54
CA PRO A 41 15.32 -8.85 5.81
C PRO A 41 14.78 -7.73 6.70
N THR A 42 14.94 -7.89 8.01
CA THR A 42 15.06 -6.77 8.95
C THR A 42 16.48 -6.73 9.51
N ALA A 43 16.80 -5.73 10.34
CA ALA A 43 18.06 -5.72 11.08
C ALA A 43 18.23 -6.94 12.01
N ALA A 44 17.13 -7.55 12.46
CA ALA A 44 17.16 -8.68 13.40
C ALA A 44 17.10 -10.05 12.70
N LYS A 45 16.20 -10.22 11.73
CA LYS A 45 15.96 -11.50 11.04
C LYS A 45 15.28 -11.34 9.67
N PRO A 46 15.46 -12.29 8.74
CA PRO A 46 14.62 -12.39 7.56
C PRO A 46 13.18 -12.78 7.94
N PHE A 47 12.22 -12.32 7.14
CA PHE A 47 10.82 -12.66 7.28
C PHE A 47 10.17 -12.88 5.92
N ALA A 48 8.99 -13.51 5.97
CA ALA A 48 8.10 -13.58 4.84
C ALA A 48 6.66 -13.35 5.32
N CYS A 49 5.89 -12.59 4.55
CA CYS A 49 4.47 -12.33 4.83
C CYS A 49 3.66 -12.60 3.58
N ARG A 50 2.45 -13.11 3.74
CA ARG A 50 1.41 -13.08 2.70
C ARG A 50 0.37 -12.04 3.07
N TYR A 51 -0.18 -11.35 2.09
CA TYR A 51 -1.28 -10.42 2.30
C TYR A 51 -2.36 -10.59 1.24
N ALA A 52 -3.57 -10.16 1.58
CA ALA A 52 -4.68 -10.01 0.66
C ALA A 52 -5.39 -8.68 0.94
N LEU A 53 -5.57 -7.88 -0.11
CA LEU A 53 -6.13 -6.53 -0.06
C LEU A 53 -7.33 -6.45 -1.01
N ARG A 54 -8.49 -6.03 -0.49
CA ARG A 54 -9.73 -5.84 -1.26
C ARG A 54 -10.02 -4.35 -1.43
N PHE A 55 -10.36 -3.93 -2.64
CA PHE A 55 -10.70 -2.55 -2.94
C PHE A 55 -11.66 -2.44 -4.12
N ASP A 56 -12.43 -1.36 -4.16
CA ASP A 56 -13.40 -1.11 -5.24
C ASP A 56 -12.77 -0.43 -6.47
N SER A 57 -13.58 -0.22 -7.51
CA SER A 57 -13.15 0.48 -8.73
C SER A 57 -12.75 1.96 -8.55
N ALA A 58 -13.08 2.56 -7.41
CA ALA A 58 -12.69 3.90 -7.00
C ALA A 58 -11.48 3.89 -6.04
N TRP A 59 -10.84 2.73 -5.85
CA TRP A 59 -9.69 2.51 -4.96
C TRP A 59 -10.00 2.74 -3.46
N HIS A 60 -11.26 2.61 -3.05
CA HIS A 60 -11.60 2.51 -1.64
C HIS A 60 -11.23 1.12 -1.15
N THR A 61 -10.31 1.04 -0.19
CA THR A 61 -9.95 -0.21 0.46
C THR A 61 -11.07 -0.67 1.39
N GLN A 62 -11.46 -1.94 1.23
CA GLN A 62 -12.48 -2.61 2.04
C GLN A 62 -11.85 -3.46 3.15
N SER A 63 -10.75 -4.14 2.84
CA SER A 63 -10.01 -4.91 3.84
C SER A 63 -8.56 -5.15 3.45
N LEU A 64 -7.74 -5.37 4.48
CA LEU A 64 -6.37 -5.88 4.40
C LEU A 64 -6.25 -7.05 5.37
N SER A 65 -5.72 -8.17 4.90
CA SER A 65 -5.25 -9.26 5.76
C SER A 65 -3.77 -9.47 5.53
N VAL A 66 -3.02 -9.73 6.60
CA VAL A 66 -1.60 -10.02 6.59
C VAL A 66 -1.35 -11.23 7.50
N ALA A 67 -0.54 -12.18 7.05
CA ALA A 67 -0.08 -13.30 7.87
C ALA A 67 1.41 -13.49 7.70
N VAL A 68 2.13 -13.58 8.82
CA VAL A 68 3.57 -13.85 8.86
C VAL A 68 3.78 -15.34 8.65
N ILE A 69 4.61 -15.72 7.68
CA ILE A 69 4.86 -17.12 7.35
C ILE A 69 5.75 -17.75 8.42
N GLY A 70 5.35 -18.92 8.91
CA GLY A 70 6.07 -19.65 9.95
C GLY A 70 5.74 -19.20 11.38
N GLU A 71 4.78 -18.29 11.55
CA GLU A 71 4.33 -17.79 12.83
C GLU A 71 2.79 -17.79 12.91
N GLU A 72 2.22 -17.81 14.12
CA GLU A 72 0.75 -17.71 14.31
C GLU A 72 0.25 -16.26 14.30
N ARG A 73 1.12 -15.30 13.96
CA ARG A 73 0.79 -13.87 13.91
C ARG A 73 0.08 -13.52 12.60
N SER A 74 -1.09 -12.89 12.73
CA SER A 74 -1.85 -12.34 11.61
C SER A 74 -2.61 -11.08 12.02
N LEU A 75 -2.91 -10.26 11.02
CA LEU A 75 -3.68 -9.03 11.14
C LEU A 75 -4.83 -9.08 10.13
N LEU A 76 -6.01 -8.62 10.55
CA LEU A 76 -7.14 -8.34 9.67
C LEU A 76 -7.67 -6.95 10.00
N LEU A 77 -7.57 -6.04 9.02
CA LEU A 77 -8.21 -4.74 9.04
C LEU A 77 -9.39 -4.74 8.08
N VAL A 78 -10.56 -4.31 8.55
CA VAL A 78 -11.79 -4.22 7.74
C VAL A 78 -12.40 -2.84 7.90
N MET A 79 -12.75 -2.21 6.79
CA MET A 79 -13.49 -0.95 6.79
C MET A 79 -14.97 -1.21 7.10
N ASP A 80 -15.52 -0.56 8.12
CA ASP A 80 -16.96 -0.62 8.42
C ASP A 80 -17.78 0.30 7.51
N ALA A 81 -19.11 0.15 7.55
CA ALA A 81 -20.02 0.98 6.75
C ALA A 81 -20.01 2.48 7.13
N LYS A 82 -19.36 2.85 8.24
CA LYS A 82 -19.19 4.24 8.69
C LYS A 82 -17.81 4.80 8.31
N GLY A 83 -16.99 4.03 7.60
CA GLY A 83 -15.65 4.43 7.18
C GLY A 83 -14.59 4.34 8.27
N ARG A 84 -14.77 3.47 9.28
CA ARG A 84 -13.78 3.24 10.34
C ARG A 84 -13.09 1.89 10.15
N TRP A 85 -11.81 1.85 10.44
CA TRP A 85 -11.05 0.59 10.47
C TRP A 85 -11.36 -0.23 11.72
N LEU A 86 -11.66 -1.50 11.51
CA LEU A 86 -11.86 -2.50 12.55
C LEU A 86 -10.70 -3.49 12.54
N SER A 87 -10.17 -3.83 13.71
CA SER A 87 -9.29 -4.97 13.95
C SER A 87 -9.98 -5.94 14.89
N SER A 88 -10.09 -7.22 14.53
CA SER A 88 -10.84 -8.23 15.30
C SER A 88 -12.27 -7.77 15.66
N SER A 89 -12.95 -7.10 14.72
CA SER A 89 -14.29 -6.51 14.89
C SER A 89 -14.39 -5.34 15.87
N VAL A 90 -13.27 -4.82 16.37
CA VAL A 90 -13.21 -3.66 17.27
C VAL A 90 -12.66 -2.45 16.50
N PRO A 91 -13.31 -1.27 16.58
CA PRO A 91 -12.77 -0.05 15.98
C PRO A 91 -11.38 0.30 16.52
N VAL A 92 -10.46 0.63 15.62
CA VAL A 92 -9.13 1.14 15.95
C VAL A 92 -9.19 2.66 15.87
N MET A 93 -9.48 3.32 17.00
CA MET A 93 -9.76 4.76 17.04
C MET A 93 -8.62 5.62 16.48
N GLU A 94 -7.37 5.17 16.61
CA GLU A 94 -6.20 5.84 16.03
C GLU A 94 -6.27 5.95 14.51
N LEU A 95 -7.02 5.07 13.84
CA LEU A 95 -7.13 4.99 12.39
C LEU A 95 -8.40 5.64 11.84
N ASP A 96 -9.14 6.43 12.64
CA ASP A 96 -10.44 7.00 12.22
C ASP A 96 -10.34 7.89 10.95
N TYR A 97 -9.15 8.43 10.65
CA TYR A 97 -8.89 9.23 9.45
C TYR A 97 -7.99 8.52 8.42
N ALA A 98 -7.56 7.29 8.69
CA ALA A 98 -6.69 6.54 7.82
C ALA A 98 -7.40 6.22 6.50
N LEU A 99 -6.88 6.82 5.43
CA LEU A 99 -7.43 6.70 4.09
C LEU A 99 -7.27 5.28 3.57
N ALA A 100 -6.07 4.74 3.60
CA ALA A 100 -5.73 3.42 3.05
C ALA A 100 -4.70 2.73 3.96
N PRO A 101 -4.55 1.39 3.88
CA PRO A 101 -3.44 0.73 4.54
C PRO A 101 -2.11 1.01 3.84
N ASP A 102 -1.04 1.01 4.61
CA ASP A 102 0.34 1.08 4.13
C ASP A 102 1.19 -0.03 4.74
N LEU A 103 1.97 -0.76 3.94
CA LEU A 103 2.81 -1.86 4.41
C LEU A 103 4.28 -1.44 4.25
N SER A 104 5.08 -1.50 5.33
CA SER A 104 6.46 -0.97 5.35
C SER A 104 7.41 -1.50 4.28
N ALA A 105 7.13 -2.69 3.74
CA ALA A 105 7.93 -3.38 2.72
C ALA A 105 7.17 -3.62 1.40
N SER A 106 6.20 -2.76 1.07
CA SER A 106 5.38 -2.84 -0.15
C SER A 106 5.44 -1.54 -0.96
N ALA A 107 5.53 -1.65 -2.28
CA ALA A 107 5.30 -0.52 -3.18
C ALA A 107 3.84 -0.44 -3.66
N LEU A 108 3.08 -1.51 -3.51
CA LEU A 108 1.67 -1.56 -3.94
C LEU A 108 0.82 -0.55 -3.17
N THR A 109 1.05 -0.37 -1.86
CA THR A 109 0.21 0.48 -1.01
C THR A 109 0.25 1.96 -1.39
N ASN A 110 1.37 2.47 -1.90
CA ASN A 110 1.42 3.84 -2.45
C ASN A 110 0.46 4.02 -3.64
N THR A 111 0.22 2.95 -4.42
CA THR A 111 -0.73 2.98 -5.54
C THR A 111 -2.15 3.26 -5.05
N LEU A 112 -2.56 2.73 -3.89
CA LEU A 112 -3.88 2.98 -3.29
C LEU A 112 -4.06 4.47 -3.01
N ALA A 113 -3.09 5.09 -2.34
CA ALA A 113 -3.11 6.51 -2.02
C ALA A 113 -3.14 7.38 -3.29
N ILE A 114 -2.23 7.14 -4.22
CA ILE A 114 -2.12 7.91 -5.48
C ILE A 114 -3.43 7.85 -6.28
N ARG A 115 -4.00 6.65 -6.44
CA ARG A 115 -5.21 6.45 -7.23
C ARG A 115 -6.45 6.98 -6.56
N ARG A 116 -6.58 6.82 -5.23
CA ARG A 116 -7.70 7.35 -4.47
C ARG A 116 -7.70 8.89 -4.42
N LEU A 117 -6.53 9.50 -4.30
CA LEU A 117 -6.40 10.96 -4.28
C LEU A 117 -6.67 11.60 -5.65
N ASN A 118 -6.29 10.93 -6.75
CA ASN A 118 -6.50 11.39 -8.13
C ASN A 118 -6.16 12.88 -8.34
N LEU A 119 -5.04 13.33 -7.76
CA LEU A 119 -4.64 14.72 -7.74
C LEU A 119 -4.43 15.27 -9.16
N ALA A 120 -4.90 16.50 -9.39
CA ALA A 120 -4.50 17.28 -10.54
C ALA A 120 -3.01 17.68 -10.41
N GLU A 121 -2.35 17.89 -11.56
CA GLU A 121 -0.95 18.32 -11.58
C GLU A 121 -0.74 19.62 -10.78
N GLY A 122 0.35 19.68 -10.02
CA GLY A 122 0.67 20.77 -9.10
C GLY A 122 -0.18 20.82 -7.83
N LYS A 123 -1.11 19.88 -7.61
CA LYS A 123 -1.90 19.80 -6.36
C LYS A 123 -1.30 18.81 -5.38
N SER A 124 -1.54 19.10 -4.11
CA SER A 124 -1.10 18.29 -2.96
C SER A 124 -2.26 17.98 -2.04
N ALA A 125 -2.17 16.87 -1.32
CA ALA A 125 -3.08 16.52 -0.23
C ALA A 125 -2.31 15.87 0.91
N ASP A 126 -2.69 16.21 2.15
CA ASP A 126 -2.33 15.47 3.34
C ASP A 126 -3.35 14.34 3.54
N ILE A 127 -2.84 13.17 3.92
CA ILE A 127 -3.63 11.99 4.27
C ILE A 127 -3.05 11.35 5.52
N GLU A 128 -3.82 10.47 6.14
CA GLU A 128 -3.29 9.47 7.06
C GLU A 128 -3.44 8.09 6.41
N THR A 129 -2.52 7.18 6.72
CA THR A 129 -2.63 5.78 6.36
C THR A 129 -2.64 4.89 7.60
N ALA A 130 -3.18 3.69 7.47
CA ALA A 130 -3.04 2.65 8.47
C ALA A 130 -1.72 1.92 8.19
N TYR A 131 -0.63 2.45 8.73
CA TYR A 131 0.70 1.89 8.54
C TYR A 131 0.84 0.60 9.33
N VAL A 132 1.30 -0.45 8.66
CA VAL A 132 1.54 -1.78 9.23
C VAL A 132 3.02 -2.08 9.10
N ASP A 133 3.69 -2.14 10.25
CA ASP A 133 5.11 -2.43 10.30
C ASP A 133 5.36 -3.95 10.22
N LEU A 134 6.06 -4.40 9.17
CA LEU A 134 6.38 -5.80 8.96
C LEU A 134 7.79 -6.15 9.50
N PRO A 135 7.98 -7.33 10.12
CA PRO A 135 7.02 -8.42 10.30
C PRO A 135 6.18 -8.34 11.58
N ASP A 136 6.32 -7.29 12.38
CA ASP A 136 5.69 -7.23 13.70
C ASP A 136 4.17 -7.01 13.67
N ILE A 137 3.63 -6.65 12.51
CA ILE A 137 2.22 -6.38 12.22
C ILE A 137 1.60 -5.36 13.20
N ALA A 138 2.44 -4.50 13.77
CA ALA A 138 2.02 -3.37 14.56
C ALA A 138 1.37 -2.33 13.63
N VAL A 139 0.24 -1.77 14.07
CA VAL A 139 -0.54 -0.82 13.28
C VAL A 139 -0.57 0.52 13.98
N SER A 140 -0.32 1.59 13.24
CA SER A 140 -0.41 2.98 13.70
C SER A 140 -0.95 3.89 12.60
N ALA A 141 -1.41 5.08 12.99
CA ALA A 141 -1.64 6.13 12.00
C ALA A 141 -0.29 6.65 11.48
N ASP A 142 -0.18 6.86 10.16
CA ASP A 142 0.99 7.49 9.54
C ASP A 142 0.54 8.67 8.66
N PRO A 143 0.79 9.92 9.09
CA PRO A 143 0.47 11.10 8.32
C PRO A 143 1.47 11.29 7.17
N GLN A 144 0.92 11.45 5.96
CA GLN A 144 1.66 11.52 4.71
C GLN A 144 1.17 12.68 3.86
N ARG A 145 2.02 13.20 2.97
CA ARG A 145 1.63 14.13 1.91
C ARG A 145 2.03 13.60 0.55
N TYR A 146 1.10 13.68 -0.39
CA TYR A 146 1.36 13.45 -1.81
C TYR A 146 1.18 14.75 -2.58
N THR A 147 2.11 15.04 -3.48
CA THR A 147 2.00 16.11 -4.48
C THR A 147 2.10 15.51 -5.88
N CYS A 148 1.16 15.80 -6.75
CA CYS A 148 1.20 15.38 -8.15
C CYS A 148 2.14 16.30 -8.94
N LEU A 149 3.36 15.84 -9.20
CA LEU A 149 4.35 16.61 -9.97
C LEU A 149 4.06 16.55 -11.47
N LYS A 150 3.67 15.37 -11.96
CA LYS A 150 3.25 15.15 -13.34
C LYS A 150 2.14 14.11 -13.38
N LYS A 151 0.95 14.52 -13.82
CA LYS A 151 -0.25 13.66 -13.68
C LYS A 151 -0.06 12.32 -14.39
N GLY A 152 -0.31 11.24 -13.64
CA GLY A 152 -0.23 9.87 -14.15
C GLY A 152 1.18 9.35 -14.39
N SER A 153 2.23 10.01 -13.87
CA SER A 153 3.60 9.50 -14.02
C SER A 153 4.56 9.83 -12.87
N LEU A 154 4.39 10.95 -12.15
CA LEU A 154 5.34 11.35 -11.12
C LEU A 154 4.65 12.05 -9.93
N TYR A 155 4.91 11.56 -8.73
CA TYR A 155 4.32 12.06 -7.49
C TYR A 155 5.42 12.24 -6.42
N LEU A 156 5.44 13.38 -5.74
CA LEU A 156 6.28 13.57 -4.57
C LEU A 156 5.56 13.02 -3.35
N TYR A 157 6.16 12.02 -2.70
CA TYR A 157 5.79 11.56 -1.37
C TYR A 157 6.60 12.30 -0.30
N GLN A 158 5.95 12.64 0.81
CA GLN A 158 6.58 13.22 1.99
C GLN A 158 5.96 12.59 3.24
N SER A 159 6.80 12.05 4.12
CA SER A 159 6.38 11.73 5.48
C SER A 159 6.06 13.04 6.22
N ARG A 160 5.08 13.02 7.12
CA ARG A 160 4.80 14.17 8.00
C ARG A 160 5.42 14.02 9.39
N ASP A 161 5.92 12.83 9.70
CA ASP A 161 6.57 12.49 10.97
C ASP A 161 8.12 12.48 10.89
N SER A 162 8.68 12.65 9.68
CA SER A 162 10.12 12.72 9.45
C SER A 162 10.45 13.65 8.28
N ASP A 163 11.75 13.90 8.06
CA ASP A 163 12.24 14.67 6.91
C ASP A 163 12.31 13.83 5.60
N PHE A 164 11.83 12.57 5.63
CA PHE A 164 11.88 11.70 4.46
C PHE A 164 10.90 12.16 3.38
N GLN A 165 11.40 12.23 2.16
CA GLN A 165 10.62 12.51 0.95
C GLN A 165 11.27 11.85 -0.25
N SER A 166 10.48 11.52 -1.26
CA SER A 166 10.99 10.95 -2.51
C SER A 166 9.96 11.04 -3.62
N GLU A 167 10.46 11.17 -4.85
CA GLU A 167 9.65 11.18 -6.06
C GLU A 167 9.34 9.75 -6.51
N ILE A 168 8.07 9.38 -6.52
CA ILE A 168 7.56 8.08 -6.94
C ILE A 168 7.16 8.17 -8.40
N GLU A 169 7.81 7.37 -9.24
CA GLU A 169 7.42 7.15 -10.63
C GLU A 169 6.35 6.06 -10.69
N VAL A 170 5.30 6.30 -11.48
CA VAL A 170 4.22 5.33 -11.69
C VAL A 170 3.97 5.09 -13.17
N ASP A 171 3.38 3.94 -13.51
CA ASP A 171 2.90 3.66 -14.85
C ASP A 171 1.53 4.29 -15.15
N ALA A 172 1.03 4.09 -16.37
CA ALA A 172 -0.27 4.63 -16.80
C ALA A 172 -1.46 4.15 -15.96
N ASP A 173 -1.33 3.00 -15.28
CA ASP A 173 -2.34 2.45 -14.38
C ASP A 173 -2.13 2.90 -12.92
N GLY A 174 -1.11 3.73 -12.66
CA GLY A 174 -0.77 4.29 -11.36
C GLY A 174 0.06 3.38 -10.47
N PHE A 175 0.54 2.23 -10.97
CA PHE A 175 1.39 1.35 -10.18
C PHE A 175 2.82 1.88 -10.13
N VAL A 176 3.43 1.82 -8.95
CA VAL A 176 4.83 2.22 -8.75
C VAL A 176 5.75 1.48 -9.73
N VAL A 177 6.62 2.25 -10.39
CA VAL A 177 7.69 1.77 -11.27
C VAL A 177 9.02 1.92 -10.53
N THR A 178 9.29 3.12 -10.03
CA THR A 178 10.51 3.45 -9.31
C THR A 178 10.15 4.24 -8.06
N TYR A 179 10.68 3.80 -6.93
CA TYR A 179 10.65 4.53 -5.67
C TYR A 179 12.11 4.65 -5.20
N PRO A 180 12.81 5.74 -5.56
CA PRO A 180 14.24 5.91 -5.31
C PRO A 180 14.63 5.62 -3.87
N GLY A 181 15.64 4.76 -3.69
CA GLY A 181 16.13 4.34 -2.37
C GLY A 181 15.28 3.28 -1.67
N LEU A 182 14.05 3.00 -2.12
CA LEU A 182 13.17 2.01 -1.50
C LEU A 182 12.84 0.83 -2.41
N PHE A 183 12.29 1.05 -3.61
CA PHE A 183 11.78 -0.03 -4.46
C PHE A 183 12.02 0.19 -5.96
N ARG A 184 12.15 -0.91 -6.70
CA ARG A 184 12.17 -0.96 -8.18
C ARG A 184 11.25 -2.06 -8.68
N ARG A 185 10.41 -1.75 -9.67
CA ARG A 185 9.57 -2.75 -10.32
C ARG A 185 10.39 -3.62 -11.26
N LEU A 186 10.15 -4.92 -11.21
CA LEU A 186 10.78 -5.94 -12.07
C LEU A 186 9.85 -6.40 -13.20
N ILE A 187 8.53 -6.47 -12.95
CA ILE A 187 7.47 -6.78 -13.93
C ILE A 187 6.25 -5.91 -13.68
#